data_AF-A0A938GFB0-F1
#
_entry.id   AF-A0A938GFB0-F1
#
_cell.length_a   1.000
_cell.length_b   1.000
_cell.length_c   1.000
_cell.angle_alpha   90.00
_cell.angle_beta   90.00
_cell.angle_gamma   90.00
#
_symmetry.space_group_name_H-M   'P 1'
#
loop_
_entity.id
_entity.type
_entity.pdbx_description
1 polymer ?
#
loop_
_entity_poly.entity_id
_entity_poly.type
_entity_poly.pdbx_seq_one_letter_code
_entity_poly.pdbx_strand_id
1 'polypeptide(L)'
;MLETFAARRADAREFALSRRVLLIRTSEGVDVDVTLGAVPFEERTVQRASNWSWTENQSLFTCSAEDLIVHKAFAGRGLDWGDVERVLIRQHGKLDLKQIRAELKPLLELKGEPEALEKLEQILATVERRLNAKP
;
A
#
# COMPACT_ATOMS: atom_id res chain seq x y z
N MET A 1 -3.76 8.83 -21.50
CA MET A 1 -2.91 9.27 -20.37
C MET A 1 -1.71 10.09 -20.85
N LEU A 2 -0.81 9.57 -21.69
CA LEU A 2 0.34 10.36 -22.19
C LEU A 2 -0.05 11.49 -23.17
N GLU A 3 -1.25 11.45 -23.73
CA GLU A 3 -1.83 12.57 -24.48
C GLU A 3 -2.31 13.73 -23.57
N THR A 4 -2.48 13.46 -22.27
CA THR A 4 -3.09 14.39 -21.31
C THR A 4 -2.09 14.87 -20.26
N PHE A 5 -1.18 14.00 -19.82
CA PHE A 5 -0.21 14.27 -18.76
C PHE A 5 1.21 14.24 -19.30
N ALA A 6 2.05 15.14 -18.79
CA ALA A 6 3.45 15.17 -19.14
C ALA A 6 4.18 13.95 -18.57
N ALA A 7 4.97 13.26 -19.39
CA ALA A 7 5.84 12.19 -18.91
C ALA A 7 6.98 12.77 -18.05
N ARG A 8 7.34 12.08 -16.96
CA ARG A 8 8.51 12.47 -16.14
C ARG A 8 9.84 11.95 -16.68
N ARG A 9 9.80 11.18 -17.77
CA ARG A 9 10.94 10.51 -18.39
C ARG A 9 10.72 10.41 -19.91
N ALA A 10 11.80 10.42 -20.68
CA ALA A 10 11.73 10.32 -22.14
C ALA A 10 11.25 8.93 -22.61
N ASP A 11 11.58 7.87 -21.88
CA ASP A 11 11.29 6.46 -22.17
C ASP A 11 9.98 5.96 -21.51
N ALA A 12 9.02 6.85 -21.25
CA ALA A 12 7.90 6.57 -20.35
C ALA A 12 7.04 5.36 -20.75
N ARG A 13 6.83 5.13 -22.05
CA ARG A 13 6.02 4.00 -22.53
C ARG A 13 6.73 2.68 -22.29
N GLU A 14 7.99 2.57 -22.73
CA GLU A 14 8.83 1.39 -22.57
C GLU A 14 9.06 1.08 -21.09
N PHE A 15 9.31 2.12 -20.29
CA PHE A 15 9.44 2.00 -18.84
C PHE A 15 8.15 1.48 -18.20
N ALA A 16 6.98 2.01 -18.57
CA ALA A 16 5.70 1.56 -18.03
C ALA A 16 5.40 0.11 -18.38
N LEU A 17 5.69 -0.34 -19.61
CA LEU A 17 5.45 -1.73 -20.02
C LEU A 17 6.39 -2.72 -19.32
N SER A 18 7.65 -2.33 -19.10
CA SER A 18 8.65 -3.20 -18.46
C SER A 18 8.59 -3.21 -16.93
N ARG A 19 8.33 -2.05 -16.31
CA ARG A 19 8.31 -1.87 -14.85
C ARG A 19 6.91 -1.84 -14.25
N ARG A 20 5.87 -1.85 -15.09
CA ARG A 20 4.46 -1.77 -14.69
C ARG A 20 4.12 -0.54 -13.87
N VAL A 21 4.82 0.56 -14.11
CA VAL A 21 4.51 1.86 -13.50
C VAL A 21 4.73 2.98 -14.51
N LEU A 22 3.69 3.77 -14.74
CA LEU A 22 3.74 4.96 -15.58
C LEU A 22 3.99 6.19 -14.70
N LEU A 23 5.07 6.92 -15.01
CA LEU A 23 5.50 8.08 -14.25
C LEU A 23 5.13 9.37 -15.01
N ILE A 24 4.13 10.09 -14.51
CA ILE A 24 3.57 11.29 -15.14
C ILE A 24 3.56 12.48 -14.17
N ARG A 25 3.32 13.67 -14.70
CA ARG A 25 3.20 14.92 -13.95
C ARG A 25 1.96 15.68 -14.40
N THR A 26 1.24 16.26 -13.45
CA THR A 26 0.07 17.12 -13.72
C THR A 26 0.49 18.47 -14.30
N SER A 27 -0.46 19.22 -14.86
CA SER A 27 -0.24 20.60 -15.35
C SER A 27 0.26 21.53 -14.24
N GLU A 28 -0.11 21.26 -12.99
CA GLU A 28 0.25 22.00 -11.78
C GLU A 28 1.62 21.57 -11.22
N GLY A 29 2.31 20.64 -11.88
CA GLY A 29 3.64 20.19 -11.50
C GLY A 29 3.67 19.06 -10.47
N VAL A 30 2.54 18.43 -10.16
CA VAL A 30 2.47 17.33 -9.19
C VAL A 30 2.88 16.02 -9.84
N ASP A 31 3.82 15.32 -9.21
CA ASP A 31 4.28 14.00 -9.63
C ASP A 31 3.25 12.92 -9.29
N VAL A 32 2.91 12.09 -10.27
CA VAL A 32 1.95 10.98 -10.13
C VAL A 32 2.56 9.68 -10.66
N ASP A 33 2.47 8.63 -9.85
CA ASP A 33 2.87 7.27 -10.17
C ASP A 33 1.62 6.45 -10.43
N VAL A 34 1.47 5.89 -11.63
CA VAL A 34 0.33 5.03 -11.98
C VAL A 34 0.81 3.60 -12.15
N THR A 35 0.54 2.78 -11.14
CA THR A 35 0.87 1.35 -11.16
C THR A 35 -0.10 0.58 -12.04
N LEU A 36 0.44 -0.28 -12.90
CA LEU A 36 -0.33 -1.18 -13.75
C LEU A 36 -0.47 -2.53 -13.02
N GLY A 37 -1.60 -2.74 -12.34
CA GLY A 37 -1.85 -3.94 -11.52
C GLY A 37 -1.58 -5.24 -12.29
N ALA A 38 -0.80 -6.13 -11.68
CA ALA A 38 -0.25 -7.36 -12.24
C ALA A 38 -0.72 -8.62 -11.50
N VAL A 39 -1.09 -8.49 -10.23
CA VAL A 39 -1.39 -9.63 -9.35
C VAL A 39 -2.80 -9.57 -8.78
N PRO A 40 -3.40 -10.73 -8.43
CA PRO A 40 -4.78 -10.78 -7.89
C PRO A 40 -5.01 -9.91 -6.64
N PHE A 41 -3.97 -9.71 -5.81
CA PHE A 41 -4.05 -8.83 -4.65
C PHE A 41 -4.35 -7.37 -5.04
N GLU A 42 -3.75 -6.86 -6.12
CA GLU A 42 -3.96 -5.47 -6.56
C GLU A 42 -5.37 -5.28 -7.12
N GLU A 43 -5.89 -6.26 -7.85
CA GLU A 43 -7.29 -6.26 -8.30
C GLU A 43 -8.26 -6.22 -7.11
N ARG A 44 -8.04 -7.07 -6.11
CA ARG A 44 -8.88 -7.08 -4.90
C ARG A 44 -8.75 -5.80 -4.08
N THR A 45 -7.57 -5.19 -4.05
CA THR A 45 -7.36 -3.88 -3.42
C THR A 45 -8.22 -2.80 -4.08
N VAL A 46 -8.32 -2.79 -5.40
CA VAL A 46 -9.21 -1.87 -6.13
C VAL A 46 -10.68 -2.20 -5.86
N GLN A 47 -11.06 -3.48 -5.82
CA GLN A 47 -12.44 -3.88 -5.51
C GLN A 47 -12.87 -3.50 -4.09
N ARG A 48 -11.95 -3.54 -3.12
CA ARG A 48 -12.18 -3.10 -1.73
C ARG A 48 -12.03 -1.60 -1.53
N ALA A 49 -11.58 -0.86 -2.53
CA ALA A 49 -11.35 0.58 -2.40
C ALA A 49 -12.68 1.27 -2.07
N SER A 50 -12.61 2.25 -1.17
CA SER A 50 -13.78 2.98 -0.71
C SER A 50 -13.49 4.48 -0.64
N ASN A 51 -14.56 5.27 -0.65
CA ASN A 51 -14.46 6.71 -0.50
C ASN A 51 -13.93 7.06 0.90
N TRP A 52 -12.82 7.78 0.92
CA TRP A 52 -12.33 8.48 2.10
C TRP A 52 -12.53 9.98 1.90
N SER A 53 -13.41 10.56 2.71
CA SER A 53 -13.72 11.98 2.69
C SER A 53 -12.86 12.73 3.71
N TRP A 54 -12.18 13.78 3.28
CA TRP A 54 -11.45 14.69 4.19
C TRP A 54 -12.14 16.05 4.36
N THR A 55 -13.15 16.34 3.54
CA THR A 55 -14.09 17.47 3.73
C THR A 55 -15.50 17.03 3.34
N GLU A 56 -16.51 17.87 3.61
CA GLU A 56 -17.90 17.59 3.26
C GLU A 56 -18.11 17.35 1.76
N ASN A 57 -17.30 18.01 0.91
CA ASN A 57 -17.49 18.02 -0.55
C ASN A 57 -16.34 17.36 -1.33
N GLN A 58 -15.36 16.77 -0.64
CA GLN A 58 -14.21 16.15 -1.30
C GLN A 58 -13.94 14.76 -0.72
N SER A 59 -13.89 13.78 -1.61
CA SER A 59 -13.54 12.39 -1.31
C SER A 59 -12.61 11.83 -2.37
N LEU A 60 -11.82 10.84 -1.96
CA LEU A 60 -10.93 10.08 -2.82
C LEU A 60 -11.18 8.61 -2.57
N PHE A 61 -11.15 7.81 -3.62
CA PHE A 61 -11.07 6.37 -3.45
C PHE A 61 -9.69 6.02 -2.91
N THR A 62 -9.67 5.34 -1.78
CA THR A 62 -8.45 4.85 -1.13
C THR A 62 -8.57 3.36 -0.89
N CYS A 63 -7.43 2.67 -0.86
CA CYS A 63 -7.39 1.29 -0.40
C CYS A 63 -7.74 1.20 1.08
N SER A 64 -8.12 0.01 1.54
CA SER A 64 -8.32 -0.25 2.97
C SER A 64 -7.01 -0.09 3.76
N ALA A 65 -7.12 0.03 5.09
CA ALA A 65 -5.95 0.08 5.96
C ALA A 65 -5.18 -1.25 5.95
N GLU A 66 -5.91 -2.36 5.82
CA GLU A 66 -5.40 -3.71 5.62
C GLU A 66 -4.55 -3.80 4.34
N ASP A 67 -5.10 -3.35 3.22
CA ASP A 67 -4.40 -3.39 1.93
C ASP A 67 -3.17 -2.45 1.92
N LEU A 68 -3.27 -1.30 2.60
CA LEU A 68 -2.12 -0.41 2.79
C LEU A 68 -0.99 -1.10 3.57
N ILE A 69 -1.31 -1.85 4.63
CA ILE A 69 -0.32 -2.66 5.37
C ILE A 69 0.30 -3.70 4.45
N VAL A 70 -0.49 -4.42 3.66
CA VAL A 70 0.03 -5.45 2.73
C VAL A 70 0.99 -4.82 1.71
N HIS A 71 0.61 -3.70 1.07
CA HIS A 71 1.49 -2.98 0.13
C HIS A 71 2.81 -2.55 0.78
N LYS A 72 2.75 -2.03 2.01
CA LYS A 72 3.93 -1.55 2.73
C LYS A 72 4.84 -2.69 3.19
N ALA A 73 4.27 -3.75 3.76
CA ALA A 73 5.02 -4.93 4.18
C ALA A 73 5.67 -5.63 2.98
N PHE A 74 4.96 -5.73 1.85
CA PHE A 74 5.49 -6.31 0.61
C PHE A 74 6.64 -5.48 0.03
N ALA A 75 6.55 -4.14 0.07
CA ALA A 75 7.66 -3.27 -0.33
C ALA A 75 8.87 -3.42 0.60
N GLY A 76 8.64 -3.51 1.92
CA GLY A 76 9.60 -3.95 2.91
C GLY A 76 10.78 -3.02 3.18
N ARG A 77 10.82 -1.80 2.62
CA ARG A 77 11.92 -0.84 2.85
C ARG A 77 11.90 -0.36 4.30
N GLY A 78 13.03 0.13 4.81
CA GLY A 78 13.16 0.57 6.21
C GLY A 78 12.05 1.53 6.66
N LEU A 79 11.67 2.50 5.81
CA LEU A 79 10.60 3.46 6.10
C LEU A 79 9.19 2.84 6.08
N ASP A 80 8.96 1.80 5.25
CA ASP A 80 7.62 1.21 5.10
C ASP A 80 7.15 0.52 6.40
N TRP A 81 8.08 -0.01 7.20
CA TRP A 81 7.74 -0.62 8.50
C TRP A 81 7.27 0.40 9.54
N GLY A 82 7.80 1.63 9.50
CA GLY A 82 7.32 2.73 10.33
C GLY A 82 5.90 3.15 9.97
N ASP A 83 5.54 3.10 8.68
CA ASP A 83 4.17 3.35 8.22
C ASP A 83 3.23 2.24 8.67
N VAL A 84 3.64 0.96 8.54
CA VAL A 84 2.87 -0.20 9.05
C VAL A 84 2.56 -0.02 10.54
N GLU A 85 3.56 0.28 11.36
CA GLU A 85 3.38 0.50 12.80
C GLU A 85 2.37 1.62 13.08
N ARG A 86 2.45 2.75 12.36
CA ARG A 86 1.50 3.87 12.52
C ARG A 86 0.07 3.49 12.16
N VAL A 87 -0.13 2.70 11.10
CA VAL A 87 -1.47 2.22 10.72
C VAL A 87 -2.00 1.27 11.79
N LEU A 88 -1.18 0.32 12.26
CA LEU A 88 -1.54 -0.62 13.33
C LEU A 88 -1.97 0.10 14.61
N ILE A 89 -1.26 1.17 15.00
CA ILE A 89 -1.63 1.98 16.17
C ILE A 89 -2.95 2.72 15.96
N ARG A 90 -3.13 3.39 14.81
CA ARG A 90 -4.32 4.21 14.54
C ARG A 90 -5.59 3.38 14.34
N GLN A 91 -5.45 2.19 13.78
CA GLN A 91 -6.54 1.28 13.45
C GLN A 91 -6.65 0.10 14.43
N HIS A 92 -6.00 0.20 15.59
CA HIS A 92 -6.02 -0.85 16.60
C HIS A 92 -7.45 -1.27 16.95
N GLY A 93 -7.68 -2.57 17.05
CA GLY A 93 -8.99 -3.19 17.31
C GLY A 93 -9.97 -3.18 16.14
N LYS A 94 -9.63 -2.56 14.99
CA LYS A 94 -10.53 -2.44 13.83
C LYS A 94 -10.07 -3.24 12.61
N LEU A 95 -8.80 -3.61 12.55
CA LEU A 95 -8.20 -4.27 11.39
C LEU A 95 -8.60 -5.74 11.26
N ASP A 96 -8.89 -6.19 10.03
CA ASP A 96 -8.96 -7.61 9.72
C ASP A 96 -7.56 -8.20 9.51
N LEU A 97 -6.97 -8.69 10.61
CA LEU A 97 -5.66 -9.33 10.57
C LEU A 97 -5.64 -10.66 9.80
N LYS A 98 -6.80 -11.30 9.58
CA LYS A 98 -6.87 -12.52 8.76
C LYS A 98 -6.71 -12.16 7.28
N GLN A 99 -7.37 -11.09 6.84
CA GLN A 99 -7.19 -10.56 5.48
C GLN A 99 -5.73 -10.20 5.22
N ILE A 100 -5.11 -9.41 6.11
CA ILE A 100 -3.71 -8.98 5.93
C ILE A 100 -2.78 -10.18 5.73
N ARG A 101 -2.89 -11.20 6.60
CA ARG A 101 -2.06 -12.41 6.52
C ARG A 101 -2.34 -13.22 5.25
N ALA A 102 -3.61 -13.38 4.89
CA ALA A 102 -4.02 -14.16 3.73
C ALA A 102 -3.54 -13.52 2.41
N GLU A 103 -3.57 -12.20 2.32
CA GLU A 103 -3.10 -11.45 1.14
C GLU A 103 -1.56 -11.36 1.09
N LEU A 104 -0.90 -11.12 2.24
CA LEU A 104 0.54 -10.89 2.27
C LEU A 104 1.36 -12.17 2.07
N LYS A 105 0.94 -13.30 2.65
CA LYS A 105 1.68 -14.57 2.60
C LYS A 105 2.06 -15.01 1.17
N PRO A 106 1.13 -15.15 0.21
CA PRO A 106 1.48 -15.61 -1.14
C PRO A 106 2.37 -14.61 -1.87
N LEU A 107 2.27 -13.31 -1.57
CA LEU A 107 3.13 -12.29 -2.17
C LEU A 107 4.58 -12.43 -1.70
N LEU A 108 4.78 -12.64 -0.40
CA LEU A 108 6.11 -12.82 0.18
C LEU A 108 6.75 -14.14 -0.25
N GLU A 109 5.96 -15.22 -0.36
CA GLU A 109 6.42 -16.50 -0.92
C GLU A 109 6.90 -16.31 -2.37
N LEU A 110 6.15 -15.59 -3.20
CA LEU A 110 6.53 -15.30 -4.57
C LEU A 110 7.79 -14.41 -4.66
N LYS A 111 7.95 -13.47 -3.72
CA LYS A 111 9.12 -12.59 -3.63
C LYS A 111 10.37 -13.32 -3.13
N GLY A 112 10.21 -14.45 -2.44
CA GLY A 112 11.30 -15.15 -1.76
C GLY A 112 11.71 -14.51 -0.43
N GLU A 113 10.81 -13.76 0.20
CA GLU A 113 11.03 -13.06 1.48
C GLU A 113 9.95 -13.44 2.53
N PRO A 114 9.70 -14.74 2.80
CA PRO A 114 8.67 -15.17 3.76
C PRO A 114 8.90 -14.63 5.18
N GLU A 115 10.15 -14.34 5.56
CA GLU A 115 10.52 -13.79 6.87
C GLU A 115 9.93 -12.40 7.15
N ALA A 116 9.54 -11.65 6.12
CA ALA A 116 8.86 -10.38 6.30
C ALA A 116 7.49 -10.55 7.00
N LEU A 117 6.88 -11.74 6.92
CA LEU A 117 5.67 -12.06 7.67
C LEU A 117 5.95 -12.13 9.17
N GLU A 118 7.05 -12.74 9.58
CA GLU A 118 7.46 -12.80 10.99
C GLU A 118 7.72 -11.40 11.55
N LYS A 119 8.33 -10.53 10.74
CA LYS A 119 8.53 -9.13 11.11
C LYS A 119 7.20 -8.39 11.34
N LEU A 120 6.20 -8.62 10.49
CA LEU A 120 4.87 -8.05 10.70
C LEU A 120 4.26 -8.53 12.03
N GLU A 121 4.36 -9.82 12.36
CA GLU A 121 3.86 -10.38 13.62
C GLU A 121 4.57 -9.77 14.84
N GLN A 122 5.89 -9.56 14.76
CA GLN A 122 6.66 -8.92 15.84
C GLN A 122 6.21 -7.47 16.09
N ILE A 123 5.92 -6.71 15.02
CA ILE A 123 5.42 -5.34 15.13
C ILE A 123 4.01 -5.35 15.71
N LEU A 124 3.12 -6.24 15.24
CA LEU A 124 1.77 -6.42 15.79
C LEU A 124 1.81 -6.67 17.29
N ALA A 125 2.59 -7.66 17.74
CA ALA A 125 2.73 -7.99 19.16
C ALA A 125 3.31 -6.82 19.99
N THR A 126 4.23 -6.05 19.40
CA THR A 126 4.82 -4.87 20.05
C THR A 126 3.79 -3.75 20.21
N VAL A 127 3.00 -3.47 19.17
CA VAL A 127 1.93 -2.47 19.20
C VAL A 127 0.87 -2.87 20.22
N GLU A 128 0.41 -4.12 20.19
CA GLU A 128 -0.56 -4.68 21.13
C GLU A 128 -0.12 -4.47 22.59
N ARG A 129 1.13 -4.85 22.91
CA ARG A 129 1.69 -4.69 24.26
C ARG A 129 1.75 -3.22 24.67
N ARG A 130 2.16 -2.33 23.78
CA ARG A 130 2.28 -0.89 24.06
C ARG A 130 0.92 -0.23 24.32
N LEU A 131 -0.12 -0.66 23.61
CA LEU A 131 -1.47 -0.11 23.77
C LEU A 131 -2.14 -0.67 25.03
N ASN A 132 -1.95 -1.95 25.34
CA ASN A 132 -2.47 -2.56 26.57
C ASN A 132 -1.75 -2.12 27.85
N ALA A 133 -0.51 -1.60 27.74
CA ALA A 133 0.25 -1.07 28.87
C ALA A 133 -0.03 0.42 29.17
N LYS A 134 -0.82 1.11 28.33
CA LYS A 134 -1.25 2.48 28.62
C LYS A 134 -2.46 2.45 29.56
N PRO A 135 -2.39 3.10 30.74
CA PRO A 135 -3.50 3.17 31.68
C PRO A 135 -4.69 3.95 31.13
#